data_AF-Q0APD1-F1
#
_entry.id   AF-Q0APD1-F1
#
_cell.length_a   1.000
_cell.length_b   1.000
_cell.length_c   1.000
_cell.angle_alpha   90.00
_cell.angle_beta   90.00
_cell.angle_gamma   90.00
#
_symmetry.space_group_name_H-M   'P 1'
#
loop_
_entity.id
_entity.type
_entity.pdbx_description
1 polymer ?
#
loop_
_entity_poly.entity_id
_entity_poly.type
_entity_poly.pdbx_seq_one_letter_code
_entity_poly.pdbx_strand_id
1 'polypeptide(L)'
;MKHLLRTAALIALGGLSACSTPGYRTLNPSCLDMAAQPKYQRDGHQDTTYIVAVLAGRSPQDAARLSFFNQAADDVAMPFAAPQVSVWGSFGAWGYRHRINAVLHSLHGGNTEAVAQRRLDLAGLIAGRVGAGGGADWQTGFLIHSLGDSYAHTNAVGEAYGGLYGHVFDGHWPDLVGNRQALYFDYVDALFAALEVDGASDREGLAAFKASLRATPDGDVSAVRSAILAMRDDIAPAPRLECEALADELTMRNVSRFLREVEAGFGRGRPVS
;
A
#
# COMPACT_ATOMS: atom_id res chain seq x y z
N MET A 1 -32.97 -15.55 -22.48
CA MET A 1 -31.62 -15.44 -21.86
C MET A 1 -30.90 -14.11 -22.15
N LYS A 2 -30.90 -13.56 -23.38
CA LYS A 2 -30.21 -12.28 -23.69
C LYS A 2 -30.76 -11.02 -22.96
N HIS A 3 -32.03 -11.05 -22.52
CA HIS A 3 -32.63 -9.93 -21.78
C HIS A 3 -32.40 -9.96 -20.26
N LEU A 4 -32.20 -11.13 -19.65
CA LEU A 4 -31.89 -11.26 -18.22
C LEU A 4 -30.48 -10.77 -17.87
N LEU A 5 -29.52 -10.91 -18.79
CA LEU A 5 -28.16 -10.38 -18.63
C LEU A 5 -28.08 -8.85 -18.69
N ARG A 6 -29.03 -8.18 -19.37
CA ARG A 6 -29.04 -6.70 -19.45
C ARG A 6 -29.61 -6.04 -18.20
N THR A 7 -30.57 -6.68 -17.53
CA THR A 7 -31.17 -6.13 -16.31
C THR A 7 -30.25 -6.26 -15.10
N ALA A 8 -29.45 -7.33 -15.01
CA ALA A 8 -28.44 -7.48 -13.96
C ALA A 8 -27.31 -6.43 -14.07
N ALA A 9 -26.92 -6.05 -15.29
CA ALA A 9 -25.90 -5.03 -15.52
C ALA A 9 -26.36 -3.60 -15.15
N LEU A 10 -27.66 -3.30 -15.30
CA LEU A 10 -28.23 -1.98 -14.99
C LEU A 10 -28.49 -1.77 -13.49
N ILE A 11 -28.82 -2.83 -12.74
CA ILE A 11 -28.94 -2.76 -11.27
C ILE A 11 -27.56 -2.66 -10.61
N ALA A 12 -26.53 -3.26 -11.21
CA ALA A 12 -25.15 -3.09 -10.76
C ALA A 12 -24.61 -1.66 -10.97
N LEU A 13 -25.07 -0.93 -11.99
CA LEU A 13 -24.56 0.43 -12.28
C LEU A 13 -25.26 1.54 -11.49
N GLY A 14 -26.52 1.36 -11.09
CA GLY A 14 -27.27 2.36 -10.32
C GLY A 14 -27.00 2.38 -8.80
N GLY A 15 -26.35 1.33 -8.27
CA GLY A 15 -26.00 1.21 -6.84
C GLY A 15 -24.54 1.53 -6.50
N LEU A 16 -23.68 1.77 -7.50
CA LEU A 16 -22.24 1.99 -7.29
C LEU A 16 -21.87 3.42 -6.88
N SER A 17 -22.80 4.37 -6.95
CA SER A 17 -22.57 5.77 -6.59
C SER A 17 -22.76 6.08 -5.10
N ALA A 18 -22.94 5.08 -4.22
CA ALA A 18 -23.16 5.28 -2.78
C ALA A 18 -22.43 4.30 -1.86
N CYS A 19 -21.37 3.63 -2.35
CA CYS A 19 -20.53 2.75 -1.53
C CYS A 19 -19.13 3.34 -1.30
N SER A 20 -19.07 4.58 -0.79
CA SER A 20 -17.98 4.89 0.12
C SER A 20 -18.13 3.94 1.29
N THR A 21 -17.23 2.96 1.46
CA THR A 21 -17.24 2.14 2.67
C THR A 21 -17.20 3.08 3.86
N PRO A 22 -18.21 3.07 4.76
CA PRO A 22 -18.22 3.97 5.92
C PRO A 22 -16.94 3.83 6.76
N GLY A 23 -16.27 2.67 6.70
CA GLY A 23 -15.03 2.40 7.41
C GLY A 23 -13.79 3.12 6.89
N TYR A 24 -13.67 3.47 5.60
CA TYR A 24 -12.47 4.20 5.15
C TYR A 24 -12.39 5.61 5.75
N ARG A 25 -13.56 6.23 5.93
CA ARG A 25 -13.71 7.62 6.35
C ARG A 25 -13.31 7.87 7.81
N THR A 26 -13.46 6.86 8.68
CA THR A 26 -13.35 7.06 10.13
C THR A 26 -12.06 6.55 10.76
N LEU A 27 -11.20 5.86 9.99
CA LEU A 27 -10.12 5.03 10.55
C LEU A 27 -8.71 5.58 10.34
N ASN A 28 -8.55 6.69 9.62
CA ASN A 28 -7.25 7.32 9.34
C ASN A 28 -7.01 8.50 10.32
N PRO A 29 -5.86 8.55 11.03
CA PRO A 29 -5.61 9.50 12.12
C PRO A 29 -5.42 10.94 11.62
N SER A 30 -5.19 11.12 10.31
CA SER A 30 -5.14 12.42 9.69
C SER A 30 -6.52 12.93 9.28
N CYS A 31 -7.59 12.13 9.34
CA CYS A 31 -8.93 12.60 8.99
C CYS A 31 -9.57 13.38 10.15
N LEU A 32 -10.50 14.28 9.81
CA LEU A 32 -11.17 15.18 10.76
C LEU A 32 -12.02 14.45 11.81
N ASP A 33 -12.46 13.22 11.54
CA ASP A 33 -13.26 12.38 12.45
C ASP A 33 -12.56 11.05 12.74
N MET A 34 -12.06 10.89 13.97
CA MET A 34 -11.52 9.60 14.45
C MET A 34 -12.67 8.74 15.03
N ALA A 35 -13.02 7.63 14.41
CA ALA A 35 -13.85 6.62 15.05
C ALA A 35 -13.37 5.19 14.78
N ALA A 36 -13.12 4.46 15.88
CA ALA A 36 -12.76 3.04 15.99
C ALA A 36 -11.42 2.61 15.36
N GLN A 37 -10.97 1.39 15.71
CA GLN A 37 -9.73 0.78 15.23
C GLN A 37 -9.89 0.37 13.76
N PRO A 38 -8.86 0.56 12.91
CA PRO A 38 -8.90 0.20 11.49
C PRO A 38 -9.20 -1.28 11.26
N LYS A 39 -9.82 -1.60 10.12
CA LYS A 39 -10.15 -2.98 9.72
C LYS A 39 -8.90 -3.80 9.36
N TYR A 40 -7.82 -3.13 8.95
CA TYR A 40 -6.55 -3.72 8.54
C TYR A 40 -5.38 -3.06 9.30
N GLN A 41 -4.23 -3.74 9.36
CA GLN A 41 -3.06 -3.37 10.17
C GLN A 41 -2.41 -2.06 9.69
N ARG A 42 -2.92 -0.93 10.20
CA ARG A 42 -2.42 0.43 9.91
C ARG A 42 -0.93 0.61 10.19
N ASP A 43 -0.40 -0.16 11.13
CA ASP A 43 0.98 -0.05 11.58
C ASP A 43 1.98 -0.33 10.46
N GLY A 44 1.75 -1.34 9.61
CA GLY A 44 2.71 -1.70 8.55
C GLY A 44 2.62 -0.91 7.25
N HIS A 45 1.43 -0.45 6.88
CA HIS A 45 1.23 0.35 5.68
C HIS A 45 1.21 1.84 6.03
N GLN A 46 0.18 2.24 6.76
CA GLN A 46 -0.11 3.65 6.99
C GLN A 46 0.96 4.36 7.83
N ASP A 47 1.22 3.88 9.05
CA ASP A 47 2.07 4.58 10.00
C ASP A 47 3.55 4.50 9.58
N THR A 48 4.01 3.33 9.11
CA THR A 48 5.34 3.19 8.49
C THR A 48 5.57 4.19 7.36
N THR A 49 4.60 4.34 6.45
CA THR A 49 4.74 5.26 5.32
C THR A 49 4.91 6.69 5.79
N TYR A 50 4.13 7.11 6.79
CA TYR A 50 4.26 8.46 7.34
C TYR A 50 5.65 8.67 7.95
N ILE A 51 6.06 7.75 8.83
CA ILE A 51 7.35 7.82 9.53
C ILE A 51 8.49 7.90 8.52
N VAL A 52 8.53 6.96 7.58
CA VAL A 52 9.60 6.88 6.58
C VAL A 52 9.57 8.07 5.64
N ALA A 53 8.41 8.58 5.23
CA ALA A 53 8.33 9.75 4.37
C ALA A 53 8.86 11.02 5.07
N VAL A 54 8.51 11.25 6.34
CA VAL A 54 9.04 12.40 7.09
C VAL A 54 10.54 12.26 7.29
N LEU A 55 11.02 11.08 7.70
CA LEU A 55 12.47 10.82 7.81
C LEU A 55 13.18 10.96 6.47
N ALA A 56 12.54 10.66 5.34
CA ALA A 56 13.10 10.87 4.02
C ALA A 56 13.15 12.35 3.59
N GLY A 57 12.71 13.28 4.45
CA GLY A 57 12.74 14.72 4.20
C GLY A 57 11.48 15.26 3.51
N ARG A 58 10.40 14.49 3.43
CA ARG A 58 9.10 14.97 2.92
C ARG A 58 8.42 15.86 3.94
N SER A 59 7.61 16.80 3.45
CA SER A 59 6.78 17.61 4.32
C SER A 59 5.78 16.73 5.09
N PRO A 60 5.37 17.08 6.32
CA PRO A 60 4.31 16.37 7.03
C PRO A 60 3.01 16.24 6.23
N GLN A 61 2.71 17.24 5.39
CA GLN A 61 1.55 17.24 4.49
C GLN A 61 1.67 16.18 3.40
N ASP A 62 2.83 16.06 2.74
CA ASP A 62 3.07 15.03 1.73
C ASP A 62 3.09 13.64 2.37
N ALA A 63 3.77 13.49 3.50
CA ALA A 63 3.83 12.24 4.25
C ALA A 63 2.43 11.75 4.65
N ALA A 64 1.56 12.66 5.12
CA ALA A 64 0.16 12.35 5.44
C ALA A 64 -0.63 11.90 4.21
N ARG A 65 -0.48 12.58 3.06
CA ARG A 65 -1.16 12.19 1.81
C ARG A 65 -0.68 10.81 1.31
N LEU A 66 0.63 10.56 1.29
CA LEU A 66 1.19 9.27 0.90
C LEU A 66 0.69 8.14 1.82
N SER A 67 0.73 8.36 3.12
CA SER A 67 0.22 7.45 4.14
C SER A 67 -1.28 7.15 3.96
N PHE A 68 -2.09 8.18 3.70
CA PHE A 68 -3.52 8.04 3.41
C PHE A 68 -3.79 7.18 2.17
N PHE A 69 -3.09 7.46 1.07
CA PHE A 69 -3.31 6.75 -0.19
C PHE A 69 -2.70 5.34 -0.21
N ASN A 70 -1.63 5.08 0.55
CA ASN A 70 -1.14 3.73 0.76
C ASN A 70 -2.25 2.86 1.39
N GLN A 71 -2.83 3.32 2.50
CA GLN A 71 -3.88 2.58 3.20
C GLN A 71 -5.19 2.47 2.39
N ALA A 72 -5.45 3.42 1.49
CA ALA A 72 -6.64 3.44 0.65
C ALA A 72 -6.83 2.18 -0.21
N ALA A 73 -5.72 1.55 -0.61
CA ALA A 73 -5.75 0.32 -1.40
C ALA A 73 -6.49 -0.81 -0.68
N ASP A 74 -6.35 -0.91 0.64
CA ASP A 74 -7.02 -1.89 1.48
C ASP A 74 -8.39 -1.42 2.00
N ASP A 75 -8.51 -0.15 2.36
CA ASP A 75 -9.67 0.34 3.11
C ASP A 75 -10.85 0.77 2.21
N VAL A 76 -10.60 1.17 0.96
CA VAL A 76 -11.66 1.41 -0.03
C VAL A 76 -12.14 0.06 -0.55
N ALA A 77 -12.90 -0.60 0.33
CA ALA A 77 -13.38 -1.95 0.12
C ALA A 77 -14.40 -2.00 -1.01
N MET A 78 -14.37 -3.10 -1.76
CA MET A 78 -15.06 -3.35 -3.04
C MET A 78 -14.23 -3.00 -4.26
N PRO A 79 -13.83 -1.75 -4.56
CA PRO A 79 -13.12 -1.49 -5.79
C PRO A 79 -11.65 -1.93 -5.74
N PHE A 80 -10.96 -1.81 -4.60
CA PHE A 80 -9.49 -1.98 -4.57
C PHE A 80 -9.00 -3.11 -3.67
N ALA A 81 -9.67 -3.39 -2.55
CA ALA A 81 -9.23 -4.45 -1.64
C ALA A 81 -9.20 -5.85 -2.28
N ALA A 82 -8.05 -6.53 -2.21
CA ALA A 82 -7.81 -7.86 -2.79
C ALA A 82 -8.89 -8.92 -2.46
N PRO A 83 -9.33 -9.12 -1.20
CA PRO A 83 -10.30 -10.17 -0.89
C PRO A 83 -11.65 -9.97 -1.61
N GLN A 84 -12.16 -8.74 -1.62
CA GLN A 84 -13.44 -8.39 -2.23
C GLN A 84 -13.33 -8.53 -3.75
N VAL A 85 -12.28 -7.96 -4.36
CA VAL A 85 -12.05 -8.04 -5.80
C VAL A 85 -11.81 -9.47 -6.27
N SER A 86 -11.16 -10.29 -5.46
CA SER A 86 -10.96 -11.72 -5.75
C SER A 86 -12.29 -12.47 -5.91
N VAL A 87 -13.32 -12.08 -5.15
CA VAL A 87 -14.66 -12.66 -5.25
C VAL A 87 -15.41 -12.08 -6.45
N TRP A 88 -15.74 -10.78 -6.44
CA TRP A 88 -16.63 -10.23 -7.47
C TRP A 88 -15.95 -10.15 -8.85
N GLY A 89 -14.63 -9.94 -8.90
CA GLY A 89 -13.87 -9.82 -10.14
C GLY A 89 -13.79 -11.13 -10.92
N SER A 90 -14.02 -12.27 -10.25
CA SER A 90 -14.11 -13.59 -10.89
C SER A 90 -15.37 -13.74 -11.76
N PHE A 91 -16.37 -12.86 -11.61
CA PHE A 91 -17.61 -12.86 -12.39
C PHE A 91 -17.52 -11.91 -13.59
N GLY A 92 -16.51 -12.11 -14.45
CA GLY A 92 -16.40 -11.43 -15.75
C GLY A 92 -15.48 -10.20 -15.80
N ALA A 93 -14.74 -9.91 -14.72
CA ALA A 93 -13.76 -8.82 -14.66
C ALA A 93 -12.33 -9.31 -14.40
N TRP A 94 -11.97 -10.48 -14.95
CA TRP A 94 -10.68 -11.16 -14.74
C TRP A 94 -9.45 -10.27 -14.91
N GLY A 95 -9.42 -9.41 -15.93
CA GLY A 95 -8.31 -8.48 -16.14
C GLY A 95 -8.19 -7.42 -15.04
N TYR A 96 -9.32 -6.95 -14.49
CA TYR A 96 -9.29 -6.03 -13.34
C TYR A 96 -8.88 -6.74 -12.06
N ARG A 97 -9.44 -7.93 -11.82
CA ARG A 97 -9.03 -8.81 -10.72
C ARG A 97 -7.52 -9.07 -10.73
N HIS A 98 -6.96 -9.38 -11.89
CA HIS A 98 -5.52 -9.58 -12.05
C HIS A 98 -4.75 -8.33 -11.62
N ARG A 99 -5.11 -7.15 -12.13
CA ARG A 99 -4.41 -5.91 -11.76
C ARG A 99 -4.52 -5.57 -10.28
N ILE A 100 -5.67 -5.78 -9.66
CA ILE A 100 -5.79 -5.57 -8.21
C ILE A 100 -4.89 -6.55 -7.46
N ASN A 101 -5.01 -7.85 -7.71
CA ASN A 101 -4.26 -8.82 -6.93
C ASN A 101 -2.75 -8.80 -7.25
N ALA A 102 -2.38 -8.87 -8.52
CA ALA A 102 -0.99 -9.09 -8.93
C ALA A 102 -0.17 -7.80 -9.09
N VAL A 103 -0.84 -6.65 -9.31
CA VAL A 103 -0.15 -5.36 -9.48
C VAL A 103 -0.28 -4.52 -8.22
N LEU A 104 -1.51 -4.22 -7.78
CA LEU A 104 -1.72 -3.39 -6.59
C LEU A 104 -1.27 -4.12 -5.32
N HIS A 105 -1.67 -5.38 -5.15
CA HIS A 105 -1.34 -6.17 -3.96
C HIS A 105 -0.17 -7.14 -4.14
N SER A 106 0.61 -7.01 -5.22
CA SER A 106 1.81 -7.84 -5.47
C SER A 106 1.63 -9.37 -5.37
N LEU A 107 0.41 -9.92 -5.43
CA LEU A 107 0.11 -11.36 -5.46
C LEU A 107 0.32 -11.90 -6.89
N HIS A 108 1.55 -11.91 -7.37
CA HIS A 108 1.87 -12.22 -8.77
C HIS A 108 2.38 -13.65 -9.01
N GLY A 109 2.63 -14.45 -7.97
CA GLY A 109 3.05 -15.86 -8.11
C GLY A 109 4.43 -16.07 -8.72
N GLY A 110 5.29 -15.03 -8.75
CA GLY A 110 6.62 -15.10 -9.33
C GLY A 110 7.65 -15.68 -8.36
N ASN A 111 8.75 -16.18 -8.92
CA ASN A 111 9.90 -16.68 -8.13
C ASN A 111 10.67 -15.54 -7.45
N THR A 112 11.72 -15.88 -6.70
CA THR A 112 12.57 -14.93 -5.98
C THR A 112 13.17 -13.83 -6.86
N GLU A 113 13.59 -14.17 -8.08
CA GLU A 113 14.11 -13.20 -9.05
C GLU A 113 13.03 -12.21 -9.50
N ALA A 114 11.84 -12.71 -9.84
CA ALA A 114 10.72 -11.86 -10.21
C ALA A 114 10.27 -10.93 -9.07
N VAL A 115 10.30 -11.42 -7.81
CA VAL A 115 10.04 -10.61 -6.61
C VAL A 115 11.08 -9.51 -6.46
N ALA A 116 12.36 -9.83 -6.59
CA ALA A 116 13.45 -8.85 -6.50
C ALA A 116 13.30 -7.77 -7.59
N GLN A 117 13.03 -8.17 -8.83
CA GLN A 117 12.81 -7.22 -9.92
C GLN A 117 11.57 -6.35 -9.68
N ARG A 118 10.47 -6.93 -9.17
CA ARG A 118 9.25 -6.17 -8.82
C ARG A 118 9.54 -5.08 -7.80
N ARG A 119 10.32 -5.37 -6.75
CA ARG A 119 10.71 -4.40 -5.72
C ARG A 119 11.53 -3.25 -6.32
N LEU A 120 12.50 -3.56 -7.19
CA LEU A 120 13.30 -2.55 -7.89
C LEU A 120 12.44 -1.67 -8.81
N ASP A 121 11.55 -2.28 -9.61
CA ASP A 121 10.67 -1.54 -10.51
C ASP A 121 9.74 -0.59 -9.73
N LEU A 122 9.14 -1.07 -8.64
CA LEU A 122 8.25 -0.27 -7.78
C LEU A 122 8.99 0.88 -7.11
N ALA A 123 10.15 0.62 -6.50
CA ALA A 123 11.00 1.65 -5.90
C ALA A 123 11.41 2.71 -6.94
N GLY A 124 11.79 2.30 -8.14
CA GLY A 124 12.14 3.21 -9.24
C GLY A 124 10.96 4.03 -9.77
N LEU A 125 9.74 3.48 -9.76
CA LEU A 125 8.52 4.23 -10.11
C LEU A 125 8.18 5.28 -9.04
N ILE A 126 8.34 4.95 -7.76
CA ILE A 126 8.14 5.90 -6.64
C ILE A 126 9.16 7.04 -6.76
N ALA A 127 10.45 6.72 -6.82
CA ALA A 127 11.52 7.71 -6.93
C ALA A 127 11.37 8.62 -8.16
N GLY A 128 11.02 8.04 -9.32
CA GLY A 128 10.83 8.81 -10.54
C GLY A 128 9.67 9.81 -10.48
N ARG A 129 8.56 9.47 -9.81
CA ARG A 129 7.41 10.37 -9.63
C ARG A 129 7.74 11.52 -8.70
N VAL A 130 8.38 11.16 -7.60
CA VAL A 130 8.87 12.06 -6.57
C VAL A 130 9.88 13.08 -7.13
N GLY A 131 10.84 12.64 -7.95
CA GLY A 131 11.87 13.51 -8.53
C GLY A 131 11.35 14.43 -9.65
N ALA A 132 10.23 14.08 -10.29
CA ALA A 132 9.64 14.89 -11.37
C ALA A 132 8.89 16.14 -10.88
N GLY A 133 9.00 16.50 -9.59
CA GLY A 133 8.27 17.62 -8.98
C GLY A 133 6.77 17.35 -8.83
N GLY A 134 6.32 16.10 -9.07
CA GLY A 134 4.99 15.67 -8.70
C GLY A 134 4.90 15.61 -7.18
N GLY A 135 4.07 16.46 -6.59
CA GLY A 135 3.73 16.36 -5.17
C GLY A 135 3.07 15.01 -4.84
N ALA A 136 2.85 14.73 -3.55
CA ALA A 136 2.22 13.49 -3.13
C ALA A 136 0.82 13.30 -3.75
N ASP A 137 0.68 12.26 -4.58
CA ASP A 137 -0.58 11.87 -5.22
C ASP A 137 -0.99 10.43 -4.85
N TRP A 138 -2.22 10.08 -5.22
CA TRP A 138 -2.76 8.75 -4.93
C TRP A 138 -2.02 7.63 -5.66
N GLN A 139 -1.46 7.91 -6.83
CA GLN A 139 -0.70 6.94 -7.61
C GLN A 139 0.59 6.54 -6.88
N THR A 140 1.28 7.51 -6.27
CA THR A 140 2.49 7.28 -5.49
C THR A 140 2.16 6.50 -4.21
N GLY A 141 1.07 6.84 -3.50
CA GLY A 141 0.58 6.05 -2.38
C GLY A 141 0.28 4.59 -2.74
N PHE A 142 -0.36 4.35 -3.90
CA PHE A 142 -0.64 2.99 -4.39
C PHE A 142 0.65 2.22 -4.74
N LEU A 143 1.69 2.89 -5.24
CA LEU A 143 2.97 2.22 -5.48
C LEU A 143 3.68 1.85 -4.18
N ILE A 144 3.61 2.72 -3.17
CA ILE A 144 4.14 2.43 -1.84
C ILE A 144 3.43 1.21 -1.24
N HIS A 145 2.10 1.14 -1.38
CA HIS A 145 1.32 -0.03 -1.01
C HIS A 145 1.82 -1.30 -1.70
N SER A 146 1.89 -1.29 -3.04
CA SER A 146 2.41 -2.41 -3.81
C SER A 146 3.83 -2.82 -3.42
N LEU A 147 4.69 -1.85 -3.06
CA LEU A 147 6.03 -2.11 -2.59
C LEU A 147 5.98 -2.85 -1.25
N GLY A 148 5.23 -2.36 -0.27
CA GLY A 148 5.04 -3.04 1.02
C GLY A 148 4.54 -4.48 0.86
N ASP A 149 3.49 -4.64 0.06
CA ASP A 149 2.89 -5.95 -0.25
C ASP A 149 3.90 -6.90 -0.95
N SER A 150 4.84 -6.38 -1.74
CA SER A 150 5.89 -7.20 -2.37
C SER A 150 6.92 -7.77 -1.37
N TYR A 151 7.00 -7.20 -0.16
CA TYR A 151 7.77 -7.76 0.95
C TYR A 151 6.92 -8.72 1.79
N ALA A 152 5.71 -8.30 2.17
CA ALA A 152 4.79 -9.09 2.98
C ALA A 152 4.37 -10.40 2.30
N HIS A 153 3.94 -10.33 1.05
CA HIS A 153 3.32 -11.44 0.33
C HIS A 153 4.32 -12.34 -0.40
N THR A 154 5.36 -12.74 0.33
CA THR A 154 6.28 -13.81 -0.08
C THR A 154 6.20 -15.00 0.87
N ASN A 155 6.43 -16.21 0.37
CA ASN A 155 6.54 -17.40 1.22
C ASN A 155 7.93 -17.50 1.89
N ALA A 156 8.15 -18.57 2.67
CA ALA A 156 9.41 -18.78 3.37
C ALA A 156 10.64 -18.95 2.46
N VAL A 157 10.45 -19.35 1.20
CA VAL A 157 11.52 -19.45 0.19
C VAL A 157 11.66 -18.18 -0.65
N GLY A 158 10.87 -17.15 -0.37
CA GLY A 158 10.96 -15.82 -0.99
C GLY A 158 10.19 -15.67 -2.31
N GLU A 159 9.33 -16.61 -2.67
CA GLU A 159 8.46 -16.50 -3.86
C GLU A 159 7.17 -15.76 -3.51
N ALA A 160 6.62 -15.02 -4.47
CA ALA A 160 5.36 -14.32 -4.27
C ALA A 160 4.18 -15.29 -4.21
N TYR A 161 3.21 -15.00 -3.35
CA TYR A 161 1.92 -15.68 -3.41
C TYR A 161 1.20 -15.38 -4.73
N GLY A 162 0.43 -16.35 -5.24
CA GLY A 162 -0.29 -16.23 -6.50
C GLY A 162 -1.63 -15.51 -6.35
N GLY A 163 -2.01 -14.68 -7.30
CA GLY A 163 -3.25 -13.88 -7.24
C GLY A 163 -4.57 -14.65 -7.28
N LEU A 164 -4.53 -16.00 -7.40
CA LEU A 164 -5.73 -16.83 -7.29
C LEU A 164 -6.06 -17.18 -5.84
N TYR A 165 -5.06 -17.71 -5.11
CA TYR A 165 -5.22 -18.21 -3.74
C TYR A 165 -4.60 -17.28 -2.68
N GLY A 166 -3.77 -16.32 -3.10
CA GLY A 166 -3.01 -15.46 -2.21
C GLY A 166 -2.24 -16.27 -1.18
N HIS A 167 -2.24 -15.77 0.05
CA HIS A 167 -1.68 -16.42 1.23
C HIS A 167 -2.78 -17.00 2.14
N VAL A 168 -3.91 -17.45 1.56
CA VAL A 168 -5.05 -17.99 2.35
C VAL A 168 -4.61 -19.12 3.30
N PHE A 169 -3.63 -19.92 2.91
CA PHE A 169 -3.10 -21.02 3.74
C PHE A 169 -2.22 -20.54 4.91
N ASP A 170 -1.67 -19.32 4.81
CA ASP A 170 -0.85 -18.69 5.85
C ASP A 170 -1.65 -17.66 6.68
N GLY A 171 -2.97 -17.55 6.43
CA GLY A 171 -3.85 -16.64 7.14
C GLY A 171 -3.39 -15.19 7.03
N HIS A 172 -3.40 -14.45 8.15
CA HIS A 172 -2.90 -13.08 8.23
C HIS A 172 -1.43 -12.99 8.65
N TRP A 173 -0.74 -14.12 8.76
CA TRP A 173 0.63 -14.17 9.24
C TRP A 173 1.61 -13.29 8.43
N PRO A 174 1.60 -13.29 7.08
CA PRO A 174 2.52 -12.45 6.29
C PRO A 174 2.22 -10.96 6.39
N ASP A 175 0.99 -10.58 6.78
CA ASP A 175 0.55 -9.18 6.86
C ASP A 175 1.06 -8.50 8.15
N LEU A 176 1.47 -9.30 9.13
CA LEU A 176 1.95 -8.86 10.44
C LEU A 176 3.45 -8.52 10.37
N VAL A 177 3.77 -7.23 10.38
CA VAL A 177 5.15 -6.71 10.33
C VAL A 177 6.10 -7.42 11.31
N GLY A 178 5.66 -7.66 12.54
CA GLY A 178 6.48 -8.27 13.58
C GLY A 178 6.82 -9.76 13.36
N ASN A 179 6.12 -10.43 12.45
CA ASN A 179 6.40 -11.84 12.13
C ASN A 179 7.62 -12.03 11.22
N ARG A 180 8.00 -10.99 10.46
CA ARG A 180 9.08 -11.05 9.46
C ARG A 180 9.93 -9.78 9.47
N GLN A 181 10.45 -9.42 10.65
CA GLN A 181 11.16 -8.15 10.86
C GLN A 181 12.27 -7.87 9.84
N ALA A 182 13.02 -8.89 9.40
CA ALA A 182 14.06 -8.71 8.39
C ALA A 182 13.52 -8.14 7.07
N LEU A 183 12.43 -8.71 6.54
CA LEU A 183 11.80 -8.20 5.31
C LEU A 183 11.15 -6.84 5.53
N TYR A 184 10.64 -6.58 6.72
CA TYR A 184 10.13 -5.25 7.05
C TYR A 184 11.25 -4.20 7.05
N PHE A 185 12.44 -4.52 7.56
CA PHE A 185 13.58 -3.61 7.47
C PHE A 185 14.02 -3.37 6.03
N ASP A 186 14.03 -4.40 5.19
CA ASP A 186 14.33 -4.24 3.76
C ASP A 186 13.29 -3.34 3.06
N TYR A 187 12.01 -3.47 3.41
CA TYR A 187 10.95 -2.57 2.94
C TYR A 187 11.18 -1.12 3.41
N VAL A 188 11.47 -0.92 4.69
CA VAL A 188 11.73 0.41 5.27
C VAL A 188 12.92 1.08 4.56
N ASP A 189 14.00 0.34 4.31
CA ASP A 189 15.17 0.86 3.60
C ASP A 189 14.85 1.21 2.15
N ALA A 190 14.15 0.32 1.44
CA ALA A 190 13.75 0.55 0.05
C ALA A 190 12.81 1.76 -0.08
N LEU A 191 11.84 1.89 0.83
CA LEU A 191 10.91 3.01 0.86
C LEU A 191 11.62 4.33 1.19
N PHE A 192 12.52 4.33 2.19
CA PHE A 192 13.30 5.52 2.52
C PHE A 192 14.12 6.00 1.32
N ALA A 193 14.86 5.09 0.68
CA ALA A 193 15.66 5.41 -0.50
C ALA A 193 14.80 5.93 -1.66
N ALA A 194 13.61 5.36 -1.88
CA ALA A 194 12.71 5.80 -2.94
C ALA A 194 12.07 7.17 -2.68
N LEU A 195 11.93 7.57 -1.40
CA LEU A 195 11.33 8.83 -0.99
C LEU A 195 12.35 9.91 -0.61
N GLU A 196 13.64 9.62 -0.65
CA GLU A 196 14.67 10.52 -0.13
C GLU A 196 14.66 11.88 -0.83
N VAL A 197 14.83 12.94 -0.04
CA VAL A 197 15.07 14.31 -0.48
C VAL A 197 16.50 14.70 -0.11
N ASP A 198 17.32 14.98 -1.12
CA ASP A 198 18.71 15.39 -0.94
C ASP A 198 18.80 16.60 0.00
N GLY A 199 19.60 16.47 1.06
CA GLY A 199 19.84 17.53 2.03
C GLY A 199 18.72 17.76 3.06
N ALA A 200 17.61 17.03 2.98
CA ALA A 200 16.50 17.13 3.95
C ALA A 200 16.20 15.81 4.68
N SER A 201 16.79 14.69 4.26
CA SER A 201 16.59 13.39 4.89
C SER A 201 17.29 13.25 6.26
N ASP A 202 16.65 12.57 7.20
CA ASP A 202 17.13 12.20 8.52
C ASP A 202 17.46 10.70 8.60
N ARG A 203 18.70 10.36 8.19
CA ARG A 203 19.21 8.98 8.25
C ARG A 203 19.48 8.50 9.67
N GLU A 204 19.77 9.41 10.60
CA GLU A 204 19.99 9.08 12.01
C GLU A 204 18.66 8.69 12.67
N GLY A 205 17.60 9.46 12.42
CA GLY A 205 16.23 9.12 12.83
C GLY A 205 15.76 7.79 12.26
N LEU A 206 16.08 7.48 10.98
CA LEU A 206 15.82 6.16 10.40
C LEU A 206 16.57 5.04 11.14
N ALA A 207 17.86 5.26 11.45
CA ALA A 207 18.64 4.28 12.19
C ALA A 207 18.07 4.06 13.61
N ALA A 208 17.64 5.12 14.29
CA ALA A 208 17.00 5.06 15.61
C ALA A 208 15.66 4.32 15.56
N PHE A 209 14.83 4.58 14.54
CA PHE A 209 13.59 3.83 14.31
C PHE A 209 13.84 2.33 14.11
N LYS A 210 14.81 1.96 13.27
CA LYS A 210 15.17 0.55 13.10
C LYS A 210 15.76 -0.06 14.37
N ALA A 211 16.49 0.71 15.17
CA ALA A 211 17.01 0.25 16.45
C ALA A 211 15.90 -0.03 17.47
N SER A 212 14.87 0.81 17.55
CA SER A 212 13.73 0.58 18.45
C SER A 212 12.96 -0.68 18.08
N LEU A 213 12.81 -0.95 16.78
CA LEU A 213 12.18 -2.18 16.28
C LEU A 213 13.01 -3.42 16.60
N ARG A 214 14.35 -3.38 16.42
CA ARG A 214 15.26 -4.49 16.77
C ARG A 214 15.31 -4.79 18.26
N ALA A 215 14.96 -3.83 19.10
CA ALA A 215 14.88 -4.03 20.54
C ALA A 215 13.64 -4.83 20.97
N THR A 216 12.69 -5.04 20.05
CA THR A 216 11.50 -5.86 20.31
C THR A 216 11.80 -7.35 20.14
N PRO A 217 11.19 -8.26 20.93
CA PRO A 217 11.38 -9.68 20.75
C PRO A 217 10.88 -10.17 19.38
N ASP A 218 11.61 -11.12 18.78
CA ASP A 218 11.21 -11.74 17.52
C ASP A 218 9.81 -12.38 17.63
N GLY A 219 8.93 -12.08 16.66
CA GLY A 219 7.55 -12.56 16.65
C GLY A 219 6.60 -11.82 17.59
N ASP A 220 7.07 -10.87 18.40
CA ASP A 220 6.21 -10.02 19.23
C ASP A 220 5.62 -8.87 18.40
N VAL A 221 4.56 -9.19 17.65
CA VAL A 221 3.80 -8.22 16.85
C VAL A 221 3.34 -7.03 17.70
N SER A 222 2.94 -7.25 18.95
CA SER A 222 2.41 -6.18 19.80
C SER A 222 3.51 -5.20 20.20
N ALA A 223 4.71 -5.69 20.55
CA ALA A 223 5.86 -4.85 20.84
C ALA A 223 6.29 -4.05 19.61
N VAL A 224 6.36 -4.70 18.44
CA VAL A 224 6.69 -4.05 17.15
C VAL A 224 5.69 -2.94 16.83
N ARG A 225 4.39 -3.22 16.93
CA ARG A 225 3.33 -2.23 16.74
C ARG A 225 3.48 -1.05 17.69
N SER A 226 3.79 -1.33 18.96
CA SER A 226 3.99 -0.28 19.97
C SER A 226 5.19 0.61 19.64
N ALA A 227 6.29 0.05 19.13
CA ALA A 227 7.45 0.80 18.68
C ALA A 227 7.16 1.67 17.45
N ILE A 228 6.35 1.17 16.50
CA ILE A 228 5.88 1.96 15.34
C ILE A 228 5.03 3.14 15.82
N LEU A 229 4.07 2.90 16.71
CA LEU A 229 3.19 3.96 17.24
C LEU A 229 3.97 5.00 18.07
N ALA A 230 4.93 4.57 18.89
CA ALA A 230 5.78 5.49 19.64
C ALA A 230 6.57 6.41 18.68
N MET A 231 7.20 5.84 17.64
CA MET A 231 7.88 6.64 16.62
C MET A 231 6.91 7.57 15.87
N ARG A 232 5.68 7.11 15.61
CA ARG A 232 4.63 7.90 14.95
C ARG A 232 4.24 9.14 15.77
N ASP A 233 4.23 9.02 17.09
CA ASP A 233 3.91 10.08 18.04
C ASP A 233 5.10 11.05 18.25
N ASP A 234 6.33 10.54 18.19
CA ASP A 234 7.56 11.33 18.36
C ASP A 234 7.93 12.14 17.11
N ILE A 235 7.57 11.65 15.92
CA ILE A 235 7.84 12.34 14.66
C ILE A 235 6.80 13.45 14.39
N ALA A 236 7.15 14.42 13.52
CA ALA A 236 6.32 15.59 13.23
C ALA A 236 4.82 15.25 13.13
N PRO A 237 3.93 15.97 13.86
CA PRO A 237 2.53 15.62 13.95
C PRO A 237 1.87 15.67 12.57
N ALA A 238 1.00 14.69 12.29
CA ALA A 238 0.25 14.68 11.04
C ALA A 238 -0.64 15.93 10.94
N PRO A 239 -0.62 16.65 9.82
CA PRO A 239 -1.68 17.59 9.54
C PRO A 239 -3.01 16.85 9.37
N ARG A 240 -4.09 17.59 9.59
CA ARG A 240 -5.43 17.11 9.24
C ARG A 240 -5.63 17.18 7.72
N LEU A 241 -6.26 16.16 7.17
CA LEU A 241 -6.57 15.98 5.76
C LEU A 241 -8.08 16.01 5.53
N GLU A 242 -8.47 16.59 4.40
CA GLU A 242 -9.82 16.50 3.84
C GLU A 242 -10.00 15.15 3.16
N CYS A 243 -10.07 14.09 3.96
CA CYS A 243 -10.06 12.70 3.49
C CYS A 243 -11.18 12.36 2.50
N GLU A 244 -12.33 13.02 2.57
CA GLU A 244 -13.40 12.84 1.58
C GLU A 244 -12.98 13.33 0.20
N ALA A 245 -12.40 14.54 0.12
CA ALA A 245 -11.91 15.09 -1.13
C ALA A 245 -10.78 14.23 -1.73
N LEU A 246 -9.91 13.68 -0.87
CA LEU A 246 -8.85 12.76 -1.30
C LEU A 246 -9.42 11.43 -1.80
N ALA A 247 -10.41 10.86 -1.12
CA ALA A 247 -11.05 9.62 -1.53
C ALA A 247 -11.75 9.75 -2.90
N ASP A 248 -12.31 10.93 -3.19
CA ASP A 248 -12.97 11.21 -4.47
C ASP A 248 -11.99 11.26 -5.67
N GLU A 249 -10.67 11.38 -5.42
CA GLU A 249 -9.65 11.22 -6.46
C GLU A 249 -9.59 9.77 -6.99
N LEU A 250 -10.04 8.78 -6.19
CA LEU A 250 -9.90 7.35 -6.44
C LEU A 250 -11.09 6.77 -7.22
N THR A 251 -11.16 7.06 -8.52
CA THR A 251 -12.17 6.42 -9.39
C THR A 251 -11.65 5.08 -9.95
N MET A 252 -12.52 4.07 -10.07
CA MET A 252 -12.16 2.79 -10.71
C MET A 252 -11.55 2.98 -12.10
N ARG A 253 -12.02 3.97 -12.88
CA ARG A 253 -11.50 4.26 -14.22
C ARG A 253 -10.04 4.73 -14.17
N ASN A 254 -9.72 5.64 -13.26
CA ASN A 254 -8.37 6.19 -13.12
C ASN A 254 -7.42 5.14 -12.54
N VAL A 255 -7.82 4.47 -11.47
CA VAL A 255 -7.03 3.38 -10.86
C VAL A 255 -6.77 2.27 -11.88
N SER A 256 -7.80 1.79 -12.59
CA SER A 256 -7.64 0.74 -13.61
C SER A 256 -6.70 1.15 -14.74
N ARG A 257 -6.69 2.43 -15.13
CA ARG A 257 -5.75 2.96 -16.13
C ARG A 257 -4.33 2.97 -15.60
N PHE A 258 -4.14 3.53 -14.42
CA PHE A 258 -2.86 3.59 -13.75
C PHE A 258 -2.25 2.20 -13.55
N LEU A 259 -3.03 1.22 -13.06
CA LEU A 259 -2.52 -0.13 -12.87
C LEU A 259 -2.11 -0.82 -14.19
N ARG A 260 -2.73 -0.48 -15.33
CA ARG A 260 -2.25 -0.94 -16.64
C ARG A 260 -0.90 -0.31 -17.02
N GLU A 261 -0.70 0.96 -16.68
CA GLU A 261 0.57 1.65 -16.93
C GLU A 261 1.70 1.07 -16.08
N VAL A 262 1.42 0.81 -14.80
CA VAL A 262 2.36 0.13 -13.87
C VAL A 262 2.68 -1.28 -14.37
N GLU A 263 1.65 -2.09 -14.67
CA GLU A 263 1.80 -3.44 -15.22
C GLU A 263 2.66 -3.45 -16.48
N ALA A 264 2.42 -2.52 -17.40
CA ALA A 264 3.17 -2.40 -18.63
C ALA A 264 4.63 -1.96 -18.40
N GLY A 265 4.91 -1.21 -17.33
CA GLY A 265 6.25 -0.72 -16.99
C GLY A 265 7.17 -1.77 -16.38
N PHE A 266 6.62 -2.85 -15.81
CA PHE A 266 7.40 -3.90 -15.19
C PHE A 266 8.33 -4.62 -16.17
N GLY A 267 9.55 -4.94 -15.71
CA GLY A 267 10.57 -5.63 -16.50
C GLY A 267 11.17 -4.81 -17.64
N ARG A 268 10.73 -3.55 -17.84
CA ARG A 268 11.41 -2.61 -18.74
C ARG A 268 12.56 -1.99 -17.96
N GLY A 269 13.68 -2.72 -17.87
CA GLY A 269 14.88 -2.25 -17.20
C GLY A 269 15.16 -0.80 -17.58
N ARG A 270 15.03 0.12 -16.62
CA ARG A 270 15.52 1.48 -16.83
C ARG A 270 17.04 1.38 -16.89
N PRO A 271 17.71 2.01 -17.86
CA PRO A 271 19.17 2.12 -17.81
C PRO A 271 19.51 2.77 -16.47
N VAL A 272 20.31 2.08 -15.66
CA VAL A 272 20.86 2.62 -14.43
C VAL A 272 21.80 3.74 -14.88
N SER A 273 21.38 4.99 -14.66
CA SER A 273 22.18 6.18 -14.90
C SER A 273 23.12 6.42 -13.74
#